data_AF-A0A9J6FG50-F1
#
_entry.id   AF-A0A9J6FG50-F1
#
_cell.length_a   1.000
_cell.length_b   1.000
_cell.length_c   1.000
_cell.angle_alpha   90.00
_cell.angle_beta   90.00
_cell.angle_gamma   90.00
#
_symmetry.space_group_name_H-M   'P 1'
#
loop_
_entity.id
_entity.type
_entity.pdbx_description
1 polymer ?
#
loop_
_entity_poly.entity_id
_entity_poly.type
_entity_poly.pdbx_seq_one_letter_code
_entity_poly.pdbx_strand_id
1 'polypeptide(L)'
;MIMGLSVACGPDYIRSLGHMLQDIKDSECFNEEFNQFVRNPKEAFGFDFNVQVMTSGSWSFHELISFHLSEELKQVVQNFTAFYYYGNTDRKLQWLHNRSFGVVVVNCFQEPYTLAVSTYQMAVLLMCNFVDRFTFQQPEETSINMDNLRDVLQFLLN
;
A
#
# COMPACT_ATOMS: atom_id res chain seq x y z
N MET A 1 -11.30 27.98 1.50
CA MET A 1 -11.82 26.71 2.05
C MET A 1 -11.28 26.42 3.44
N ILE A 2 -9.96 26.40 3.67
CA ILE A 2 -9.35 26.10 4.97
C ILE A 2 -9.74 27.12 6.08
N MET A 3 -9.85 28.41 5.76
CA MET A 3 -10.28 29.45 6.72
C MET A 3 -11.73 29.33 7.20
N GLY A 4 -12.61 28.70 6.43
CA GLY A 4 -14.01 28.49 6.86
C GLY A 4 -14.14 27.36 7.88
N LEU A 5 -13.25 26.36 7.77
CA LEU A 5 -13.21 25.21 8.67
C LEU A 5 -12.55 25.53 10.02
N SER A 6 -11.64 26.51 10.08
CA SER A 6 -10.99 26.93 11.34
C SER A 6 -11.99 27.46 12.36
N VAL A 7 -13.03 28.17 11.89
CA VAL A 7 -14.08 28.74 12.73
C VAL A 7 -15.05 27.67 13.23
N ALA A 8 -15.27 26.60 12.45
CA ALA A 8 -16.25 25.56 12.77
C ALA A 8 -15.68 24.36 13.57
N CYS A 9 -14.43 23.96 13.30
CA CYS A 9 -13.83 22.73 13.83
C CYS A 9 -12.71 22.97 14.85
N GLY A 10 -12.32 24.22 15.06
CA GLY A 10 -11.26 24.60 15.99
C GLY A 10 -9.84 24.56 15.39
N PRO A 11 -8.87 25.24 16.04
CA PRO A 11 -7.53 25.45 15.49
C PRO A 11 -6.68 24.18 15.44
N ASP A 12 -6.88 23.23 16.34
CA ASP A 12 -6.11 21.98 16.39
C ASP A 12 -6.38 21.08 15.18
N TYR A 13 -7.64 21.04 14.72
CA TYR A 13 -8.03 20.28 13.53
C TYR A 13 -7.36 20.83 12.28
N ILE A 14 -7.32 22.16 12.13
CA ILE A 14 -6.68 22.83 11.00
C ILE A 14 -5.16 22.63 11.02
N ARG A 15 -4.55 22.66 12.20
CA ARG A 15 -3.12 22.36 12.34
C ARG A 15 -2.83 20.92 11.90
N SER A 16 -3.62 19.94 12.37
CA SER A 16 -3.47 18.55 11.95
C SER A 16 -3.65 18.39 10.43
N LEU A 17 -4.68 19.01 9.85
CA LEU A 17 -4.91 19.00 8.40
C LEU A 17 -3.75 19.63 7.62
N GLY A 18 -3.19 20.73 8.12
CA GLY A 18 -2.01 21.35 7.53
C GLY A 18 -0.80 20.40 7.51
N HIS A 19 -0.59 19.67 8.60
CA HIS A 19 0.47 18.66 8.68
C HIS A 19 0.18 17.46 7.75
N MET A 20 -1.07 16.99 7.67
CA MET A 20 -1.47 15.93 6.73
C MET A 20 -1.19 16.34 5.28
N LEU A 21 -1.50 17.58 4.89
CA LEU A 21 -1.20 18.07 3.54
C LEU A 21 0.31 18.21 3.28
N GLN A 22 1.10 18.54 4.31
CA GLN A 22 2.55 18.58 4.20
C GLN A 22 3.12 17.17 4.01
N ASP A 23 2.66 16.19 4.78
CA ASP A 23 3.08 14.79 4.64
C ASP A 23 2.83 14.25 3.21
N ILE A 24 1.71 14.64 2.57
CA ILE A 24 1.41 14.26 1.18
C ILE A 24 2.46 14.83 0.21
N LYS A 25 2.84 16.10 0.37
CA LYS A 25 3.86 16.73 -0.49
C LYS A 25 5.25 16.15 -0.25
N ASP A 26 5.62 15.92 1.00
CA ASP A 26 6.90 15.33 1.35
C ASP A 26 7.00 13.91 0.78
N SER A 27 5.89 13.17 0.75
CA SER A 27 5.80 11.86 0.10
C SER A 27 6.12 11.92 -1.40
N GLU A 28 5.67 12.95 -2.11
CA GLU A 28 6.01 13.12 -3.53
C GLU A 28 7.52 13.29 -3.73
N CYS A 29 8.16 14.10 -2.88
CA CYS A 29 9.62 14.28 -2.87
C CYS A 29 10.35 12.96 -2.58
N PHE A 30 9.91 12.19 -1.57
CA PHE A 30 10.50 10.88 -1.27
C PHE A 30 10.37 9.88 -2.43
N ASN A 31 9.25 9.90 -3.15
CA ASN A 31 9.08 9.05 -4.33
C ASN A 31 10.05 9.42 -5.45
N GLU A 32 10.27 10.71 -5.70
CA GLU A 32 11.23 11.18 -6.69
C GLU A 32 12.65 10.77 -6.33
N GLU A 33 13.05 10.96 -5.06
CA GLU A 33 14.37 10.54 -4.56
C GLU A 33 14.55 9.02 -4.64
N PHE A 34 13.53 8.24 -4.28
CA PHE A 34 13.57 6.79 -4.37
C PHE A 34 13.70 6.32 -5.83
N ASN A 35 12.95 6.94 -6.75
CA ASN A 35 13.05 6.63 -8.18
C ASN A 35 14.45 6.92 -8.73
N GLN A 36 15.10 7.99 -8.27
CA GLN A 36 16.50 8.29 -8.60
C GLN A 36 17.47 7.27 -8.00
N PHE A 37 17.23 6.83 -6.75
CA PHE A 37 18.03 5.81 -6.08
C PHE A 37 18.00 4.46 -6.82
N VAL A 38 16.82 4.04 -7.26
CA VAL A 38 16.63 2.79 -8.02
C VAL A 38 17.08 2.93 -9.48
N ARG A 39 17.24 4.16 -9.99
CA ARG A 39 17.57 4.56 -11.37
C ARG A 39 16.54 4.17 -12.43
N ASN A 40 16.12 2.90 -12.46
CA ASN A 40 15.06 2.40 -13.32
C ASN A 40 14.13 1.43 -12.56
N PRO A 41 13.06 1.93 -11.93
CA PRO A 41 12.12 1.12 -11.15
C PRO A 41 11.47 0.00 -11.95
N LYS A 42 11.19 0.23 -13.25
CA LYS A 42 10.56 -0.77 -14.12
C LYS A 42 11.50 -1.94 -14.41
N GLU A 43 12.79 -1.68 -14.58
CA GLU A 43 13.78 -2.76 -14.72
C GLU A 43 14.08 -3.46 -13.39
N ALA A 44 14.01 -2.72 -12.26
CA ALA A 44 14.33 -3.26 -10.95
C ALA A 44 13.22 -4.16 -10.38
N PHE A 45 11.95 -3.78 -10.57
CA PHE A 45 10.80 -4.46 -9.94
C PHE A 45 9.78 -5.00 -10.95
N GLY A 46 9.82 -4.55 -12.21
CA GLY A 46 8.83 -4.94 -13.23
C GLY A 46 7.51 -4.14 -13.16
N PHE A 47 7.34 -3.24 -12.19
CA PHE A 47 6.12 -2.43 -12.02
C PHE A 47 6.43 -1.04 -11.45
N ASP A 48 5.46 -0.13 -11.58
CA ASP A 48 5.52 1.22 -11.02
C ASP A 48 5.17 1.18 -9.52
N PHE A 49 5.96 1.85 -8.69
CA PHE A 49 5.79 1.89 -7.23
C PHE A 49 5.71 3.33 -6.73
N ASN A 50 4.77 3.57 -5.81
CA ASN A 50 4.61 4.85 -5.13
C ASN A 50 4.25 4.60 -3.66
N VAL A 51 4.77 5.44 -2.77
CA VAL A 51 4.53 5.34 -1.34
C VAL A 51 4.13 6.69 -0.74
N GLN A 52 3.24 6.64 0.24
CA GLN A 52 2.87 7.80 1.05
C GLN A 52 3.41 7.62 2.46
N VAL A 53 4.37 8.46 2.84
CA VAL A 53 4.98 8.48 4.16
C VAL A 53 4.23 9.50 5.01
N MET A 54 3.60 9.04 6.08
CA MET A 54 2.67 9.82 6.89
C MET A 54 3.08 9.83 8.36
N THR A 55 2.91 10.97 9.03
CA THR A 55 3.29 11.14 10.42
C THR A 55 2.16 10.65 11.34
N SER A 56 2.40 9.56 12.09
CA SER A 56 1.38 8.92 12.95
C SER A 56 0.66 9.84 13.95
N GLY A 57 1.24 11.00 14.31
CA GLY A 57 0.61 11.96 15.22
C GLY A 57 -0.49 12.83 14.58
N SER A 58 -0.46 13.00 13.26
CA SER A 58 -1.44 13.79 12.51
C SER A 58 -2.53 12.91 11.90
N TRP A 59 -2.21 11.65 11.62
CA TRP A 59 -3.10 10.69 11.00
C TRP A 59 -3.58 9.63 12.00
N SER A 60 -4.89 9.52 12.18
CA SER A 60 -5.49 8.53 13.08
C SER A 60 -5.55 7.13 12.43
N PHE A 61 -4.42 6.42 12.39
CA PHE A 61 -4.36 5.03 11.93
C PHE A 61 -4.39 4.08 13.13
N HIS A 62 -5.46 3.29 13.26
CA HIS A 62 -5.66 2.42 14.44
C HIS A 62 -5.49 0.93 14.17
N GLU A 63 -5.34 0.50 12.91
CA GLU A 63 -5.36 -0.91 12.57
C GLU A 63 -4.07 -1.38 11.92
N LEU A 64 -3.36 -2.24 12.66
CA LEU A 64 -2.22 -3.00 12.18
C LEU A 64 -2.69 -4.42 11.93
N ILE A 65 -2.70 -4.80 10.67
CA ILE A 65 -3.08 -6.15 10.26
C ILE A 65 -1.81 -6.85 9.81
N SER A 66 -1.50 -7.99 10.44
CA SER A 66 -0.44 -8.87 9.98
C SER A 66 -0.83 -9.42 8.61
N PHE A 67 -0.01 -9.16 7.60
CA PHE A 67 -0.26 -9.53 6.22
C PHE A 67 1.05 -9.96 5.57
N HIS A 68 1.04 -11.07 4.85
CA HIS A 68 2.19 -11.50 4.07
C HIS A 68 2.04 -10.96 2.64
N LEU A 69 2.96 -10.07 2.27
CA LEU A 69 3.08 -9.59 0.90
C LEU A 69 3.58 -10.71 -0.02
N SER A 70 3.15 -10.69 -1.27
CA SER A 70 3.78 -11.53 -2.31
C SER A 70 5.26 -11.18 -2.44
N GLU A 71 6.08 -12.13 -2.90
CA GLU A 71 7.53 -11.95 -2.90
C GLU A 71 7.96 -10.77 -3.79
N GLU A 72 7.23 -10.48 -4.87
CA GLU A 72 7.45 -9.33 -5.75
C GLU A 72 7.26 -8.01 -5.00
N LEU A 73 6.19 -7.89 -4.20
CA LEU A 73 5.88 -6.69 -3.43
C LEU A 73 6.81 -6.53 -2.22
N LYS A 74 7.22 -7.65 -1.63
CA LYS A 74 8.12 -7.66 -0.49
C LYS A 74 9.49 -7.10 -0.84
N GLN A 75 10.00 -7.39 -2.04
CA GLN A 75 11.29 -6.86 -2.50
C GLN A 75 11.27 -5.33 -2.58
N VAL A 76 10.25 -4.73 -3.19
CA VAL A 76 10.16 -3.26 -3.30
C VAL A 76 9.97 -2.60 -1.93
N VAL A 77 9.17 -3.20 -1.05
CA VAL A 77 8.94 -2.72 0.32
C VAL A 77 10.23 -2.74 1.14
N GLN A 78 11.05 -3.80 1.02
CA GLN A 78 12.34 -3.90 1.68
C GLN A 78 13.33 -2.86 1.16
N ASN A 79 13.42 -2.68 -0.16
CA ASN A 79 14.28 -1.68 -0.77
C ASN A 79 13.92 -0.26 -0.34
N PHE A 80 12.62 0.07 -0.34
CA PHE A 80 12.16 1.37 0.14
C PHE A 80 12.45 1.55 1.64
N THR A 81 12.24 0.52 2.46
CA THR A 81 12.53 0.57 3.90
C THR A 81 14.03 0.85 4.16
N ALA A 82 14.93 0.20 3.41
CA ALA A 82 16.36 0.45 3.51
C ALA A 82 16.74 1.87 3.06
N PHE A 83 16.17 2.35 1.94
CA PHE A 83 16.34 3.73 1.48
C PHE A 83 15.87 4.74 2.54
N TYR A 84 14.70 4.51 3.15
CA TYR A 84 14.14 5.41 4.15
C TYR A 84 15.03 5.52 5.39
N TYR A 85 15.53 4.39 5.90
CA TYR A 85 16.41 4.37 7.07
C TYR A 85 17.81 4.93 6.81
N TYR A 86 18.26 4.96 5.56
CA TYR A 86 19.51 5.63 5.19
C TYR A 86 19.43 7.15 5.46
N GLY A 87 18.27 7.77 5.20
CA GLY A 87 18.04 9.20 5.47
C GLY A 87 17.47 9.50 6.87
N ASN A 88 16.76 8.54 7.48
CA ASN A 88 15.97 8.75 8.70
C ASN A 88 16.25 7.67 9.74
N THR A 89 17.42 7.74 10.40
CA THR A 89 17.85 6.75 11.40
C THR A 89 17.03 6.73 12.68
N ASP A 90 16.45 7.88 13.06
CA ASP A 90 15.78 8.06 14.35
C ASP A 90 14.26 7.81 14.27
N ARG A 91 13.77 7.41 13.10
CA ARG A 91 12.34 7.14 12.85
C ARG A 91 12.13 5.66 12.61
N LYS A 92 10.94 5.17 12.95
CA LYS A 92 10.50 3.80 12.65
C LYS A 92 9.41 3.85 11.61
N LEU A 93 9.59 3.12 10.51
CA LEU A 93 8.59 2.99 9.46
C LEU A 93 7.60 1.88 9.83
N GLN A 94 6.32 2.14 9.58
CA GLN A 94 5.25 1.17 9.75
C GLN A 94 4.39 1.13 8.48
N TRP A 95 4.26 -0.06 7.90
CA TRP A 95 3.52 -0.26 6.67
C TRP A 95 2.05 -0.55 6.95
N LEU A 96 1.15 0.13 6.22
CA LEU A 96 -0.30 -0.02 6.33
C LEU A 96 -0.87 -0.65 5.05
N HIS A 97 -0.63 -1.95 4.88
CA HIS A 97 -1.03 -2.67 3.66
C HIS A 97 -2.56 -2.71 3.45
N ASN A 98 -3.34 -2.60 4.53
CA ASN A 98 -4.80 -2.51 4.47
C ASN A 98 -5.32 -1.23 3.78
N ARG A 99 -4.50 -0.18 3.72
CA ARG A 99 -4.82 1.10 3.07
C ARG A 99 -4.15 1.24 1.71
N SER A 100 -3.41 0.23 1.28
CA SER A 100 -2.73 0.19 0.00
C SER A 100 -3.61 -0.45 -1.08
N PHE A 101 -3.38 -0.02 -2.32
CA PHE A 101 -4.02 -0.56 -3.51
C PHE A 101 -2.99 -0.66 -4.64
N GLY A 102 -3.32 -1.43 -5.67
CA GLY A 102 -2.49 -1.62 -6.84
C GLY A 102 -3.34 -1.77 -8.09
N VAL A 103 -2.68 -1.70 -9.24
CA VAL A 103 -3.29 -1.94 -10.54
C VAL A 103 -2.68 -3.20 -11.13
N VAL A 104 -3.53 -4.18 -11.44
CA VAL A 104 -3.11 -5.46 -12.03
C VAL A 104 -3.72 -5.63 -13.42
N VAL A 105 -2.94 -6.19 -14.34
CA VAL A 105 -3.40 -6.55 -15.68
C VAL A 105 -3.65 -8.05 -15.73
N VAL A 106 -4.88 -8.42 -16.05
CA VAL A 106 -5.34 -9.81 -16.12
C VAL A 106 -5.41 -10.23 -17.58
N ASN A 107 -4.59 -11.22 -17.93
CA ASN A 107 -4.41 -11.70 -19.31
C ASN A 107 -5.10 -13.04 -19.58
N CYS A 108 -5.99 -13.50 -18.69
CA CYS A 108 -6.67 -14.80 -18.83
C CYS A 108 -7.99 -14.74 -19.64
N PHE A 109 -8.36 -13.56 -20.16
CA PHE A 109 -9.53 -13.35 -21.00
C PHE A 109 -9.13 -13.08 -22.45
N GLN A 110 -10.12 -13.03 -23.34
CA GLN A 110 -9.89 -12.75 -24.77
C GLN A 110 -9.21 -11.39 -25.00
N GLU A 111 -9.51 -10.42 -24.14
CA GLU A 111 -8.87 -9.10 -24.11
C GLU A 111 -8.26 -8.86 -22.72
N PRO A 112 -7.12 -8.16 -22.61
CA PRO A 112 -6.52 -7.85 -21.33
C PRO A 112 -7.38 -6.85 -20.55
N TYR A 113 -7.65 -7.15 -19.28
CA TYR A 113 -8.38 -6.26 -18.38
C TYR A 113 -7.45 -5.66 -17.33
N THR A 114 -7.64 -4.37 -17.03
CA THR A 114 -6.90 -3.67 -15.98
C THR A 114 -7.81 -3.48 -14.77
N LEU A 115 -7.42 -4.03 -13.62
CA LEU A 115 -8.19 -3.98 -12.39
C LEU A 115 -7.45 -3.14 -11.34
N ALA A 116 -8.14 -2.18 -10.73
CA ALA A 116 -7.67 -1.52 -9.52
C ALA A 116 -8.17 -2.33 -8.31
N VAL A 117 -7.23 -2.88 -7.55
CA VAL A 117 -7.50 -3.85 -6.49
C VAL A 117 -6.80 -3.43 -5.20
N SER A 118 -7.40 -3.77 -4.06
CA SER A 118 -6.72 -3.62 -2.77
C SER A 118 -5.50 -4.54 -2.70
N THR A 119 -4.54 -4.23 -1.83
CA THR A 119 -3.36 -5.11 -1.67
C THR A 119 -3.74 -6.53 -1.24
N TYR A 120 -4.86 -6.71 -0.52
CA TYR A 120 -5.38 -8.04 -0.20
C TYR A 120 -5.90 -8.80 -1.42
N GLN A 121 -6.71 -8.15 -2.24
CA GLN A 121 -7.18 -8.73 -3.50
C GLN A 121 -6.01 -9.06 -4.42
N MET A 122 -5.03 -8.16 -4.51
CA MET A 122 -3.83 -8.35 -5.33
C MET A 122 -3.03 -9.58 -4.92
N ALA A 123 -2.81 -9.81 -3.62
CA ALA A 123 -2.09 -11.01 -3.16
C ALA A 123 -2.83 -12.30 -3.53
N VAL A 124 -4.16 -12.33 -3.40
CA VAL A 124 -4.95 -13.49 -3.83
C VAL A 124 -4.82 -13.73 -5.35
N LEU A 125 -4.92 -12.66 -6.16
CA LEU A 125 -4.79 -12.77 -7.61
C LEU A 125 -3.38 -13.20 -8.06
N LEU A 126 -2.33 -12.72 -7.41
CA LEU A 126 -0.95 -13.10 -7.72
C LEU A 126 -0.68 -14.57 -7.39
N MET A 127 -1.25 -15.11 -6.30
CA MET A 127 -1.14 -16.53 -5.99
C MET A 127 -1.75 -17.43 -7.05
N CYS A 128 -2.84 -17.02 -7.70
CA CYS A 128 -3.47 -17.78 -8.78
C CYS A 128 -2.55 -17.97 -9.99
N ASN A 129 -1.45 -17.23 -10.11
CA ASN A 129 -0.44 -17.47 -11.14
C ASN A 129 0.43 -18.71 -10.87
N PHE A 130 0.51 -19.18 -9.62
CA PHE A 130 1.34 -20.32 -9.22
C PHE A 130 0.52 -21.58 -8.93
N VAL A 131 -0.76 -21.43 -8.54
CA VAL A 131 -1.62 -22.53 -8.11
C VAL A 131 -2.98 -22.45 -8.81
N ASP A 132 -3.38 -23.51 -9.49
CA ASP A 132 -4.65 -23.57 -10.24
C ASP A 132 -5.89 -23.68 -9.34
N ARG A 133 -5.72 -24.16 -8.11
CA ARG A 133 -6.82 -24.39 -7.16
C ARG A 133 -6.37 -24.07 -5.74
N PHE A 134 -7.05 -23.12 -5.11
CA PHE A 134 -6.84 -22.78 -3.71
C PHE A 134 -7.98 -23.31 -2.86
N THR A 135 -7.66 -24.02 -1.77
CA THR A 135 -8.66 -24.48 -0.80
C THR A 135 -8.62 -23.57 0.43
N PHE A 136 -9.79 -23.20 0.95
CA PHE A 136 -9.96 -22.28 2.09
C PHE A 136 -9.24 -22.73 3.39
N GLN A 137 -8.74 -23.97 3.43
CA GLN A 137 -7.99 -24.56 4.55
C GLN A 137 -6.49 -24.23 4.55
N GLN A 138 -5.97 -23.51 3.56
CA GLN A 138 -4.56 -23.05 3.52
C GLN A 138 -4.40 -21.53 3.75
N PRO A 139 -5.03 -20.91 4.78
CA PRO A 139 -4.88 -19.48 5.03
C PRO A 139 -3.45 -19.11 5.44
N GLU A 140 -2.60 -20.07 5.80
CA GLU A 140 -1.20 -19.87 6.14
C GLU A 140 -0.40 -19.24 4.97
N GLU A 141 -0.75 -19.57 3.73
CA GLU A 141 -0.03 -19.08 2.54
C GLU A 141 -0.29 -17.59 2.27
N THR A 142 -1.45 -17.05 2.66
CA THR A 142 -1.77 -15.61 2.52
C THR A 142 -1.59 -14.82 3.81
N SER A 143 -1.73 -15.50 4.96
CA SER A 143 -1.82 -14.88 6.29
C SER A 143 -2.79 -13.71 6.36
N ILE A 144 -3.81 -13.69 5.49
CA ILE A 144 -4.93 -12.74 5.57
C ILE A 144 -5.88 -13.28 6.63
N ASN A 145 -6.40 -12.41 7.49
CA ASN A 145 -7.45 -12.80 8.44
C ASN A 145 -8.64 -13.41 7.67
N MET A 146 -9.19 -14.52 8.15
CA MET A 146 -10.29 -15.25 7.51
C MET A 146 -11.49 -14.37 7.17
N ASP A 147 -11.81 -13.39 8.01
CA ASP A 147 -12.93 -12.47 7.78
C ASP A 147 -12.64 -11.56 6.56
N ASN A 148 -11.44 -10.96 6.52
CA ASN A 148 -11.00 -10.15 5.38
C ASN A 148 -10.88 -10.98 4.09
N LEU A 149 -10.40 -12.22 4.19
CA LEU A 149 -10.26 -13.11 3.04
C LEU A 149 -11.64 -13.45 2.45
N ARG A 150 -12.64 -13.67 3.31
CA ARG A 150 -14.02 -13.92 2.87
C ARG A 150 -14.59 -12.73 2.10
N ASP A 151 -14.40 -11.52 2.62
CA ASP A 151 -14.88 -10.29 1.96
C ASP A 151 -14.18 -10.08 0.61
N VAL A 152 -12.87 -10.32 0.56
CA VAL A 152 -12.07 -10.26 -0.67
C VAL A 152 -12.57 -11.27 -1.71
N LEU A 153 -12.79 -12.52 -1.30
CA LEU A 153 -13.27 -13.56 -2.21
C LEU A 153 -14.71 -13.32 -2.65
N GLN A 154 -15.57 -12.81 -1.77
CA GLN A 154 -16.94 -12.45 -2.13
C GLN A 154 -16.94 -11.33 -3.18
N PHE A 155 -15.99 -10.40 -3.13
CA PHE A 155 -15.85 -9.38 -4.15
C PHE A 155 -15.33 -9.94 -5.49
N LEU A 156 -14.38 -10.87 -5.46
CA LEU A 156 -13.79 -11.44 -6.68
C LEU A 156 -14.70 -12.45 -7.40
N LEU A 157 -15.63 -13.08 -6.68
CA LEU A 157 -16.52 -14.12 -7.20
C LEU A 157 -17.95 -13.66 -7.54
N ASN A 158 -18.33 -12.43 -7.17
CA ASN A 158 -19.61 -11.81 -7.57
C ASN A 158 -19.41 -10.87 -8.76
#